data_AF-A0A8I1HVG8-F1
#
_entry.id   AF-A0A8I1HVG8-F1
#
_cell.length_a   1.000
_cell.length_b   1.000
_cell.length_c   1.000
_cell.angle_alpha   90.00
_cell.angle_beta   90.00
_cell.angle_gamma   90.00
#
_symmetry.space_group_name_H-M   'P 1'
#
loop_
_entity.id
_entity.type
_entity.pdbx_description
1 polymer ?
#
loop_
_entity_poly.entity_id
_entity_poly.type
_entity_poly.pdbx_seq_one_letter_code
_entity_poly.pdbx_strand_id
1 'polypeptide(L)' 'MIYIDTHIAVWLCAGVVGKLSDKAKDLLNGHEIRISPIVRLELQYLYEIKRVTLPPMTLLPIFPTQLVESMRQRL' A
#
# COMPACT_ATOMS: atom_id res chain seq x y z
N MET A 1 1.60 -2.56 -14.75
CA MET A 1 1.93 -3.24 -13.48
C MET A 1 3.03 -2.47 -12.80
N ILE A 2 2.85 -2.12 -11.52
CA ILE A 2 3.79 -1.31 -10.74
C ILE A 2 4.21 -2.11 -9.51
N TYR A 3 5.52 -2.24 -9.31
CA TYR A 3 6.06 -2.73 -8.05
C TYR A 3 6.37 -1.54 -7.15
N ILE A 4 5.91 -1.62 -5.90
CA ILE A 4 6.15 -0.59 -4.90
C ILE A 4 7.16 -1.08 -3.87
N ASP A 5 7.95 -0.15 -3.35
CA ASP A 5 8.83 -0.41 -2.22
C ASP A 5 8.04 -0.40 -0.89
N THR A 6 8.73 -0.75 0.18
CA THR A 6 8.14 -0.88 1.52
C THR A 6 7.63 0.44 2.08
N HIS A 7 8.24 1.60 1.79
CA HIS A 7 7.73 2.88 2.30
C HIS A 7 6.36 3.21 1.70
N ILE A 8 6.22 3.02 0.39
CA ILE A 8 4.94 3.24 -0.29
C ILE A 8 3.91 2.22 0.20
N ALA A 9 4.30 0.95 0.36
CA ALA A 9 3.41 -0.08 0.90
C ALA A 9 2.95 0.23 2.34
N VAL A 10 3.84 0.76 3.20
CA VAL A 10 3.52 1.23 4.55
C VAL A 10 2.52 2.38 4.50
N TRP A 11 2.70 3.35 3.61
CA TRP A 11 1.75 4.47 3.49
C TRP A 11 0.39 4.02 2.99
N LEU A 12 0.35 3.09 2.03
CA LEU A 12 -0.90 2.50 1.56
C LEU A 12 -1.59 1.71 2.69
N CYS A 13 -0.87 0.85 3.42
CA CYS A 13 -1.42 0.18 4.63
C CYS A 13 -1.94 1.19 5.66
N ALA A 14 -1.25 2.31 5.87
CA ALA A 14 -1.64 3.31 6.86
C ALA A 14 -2.73 4.27 6.36
N GLY A 15 -3.20 4.15 5.11
CA GLY A 15 -4.13 5.10 4.49
C GLY A 15 -3.54 6.49 4.23
N VAL A 16 -2.22 6.66 4.34
CA VAL A 16 -1.51 7.94 4.22
C VAL A 16 -1.22 8.26 2.75
N VAL A 17 -2.29 8.38 1.95
CA VAL A 17 -2.18 8.68 0.50
C VAL A 17 -1.82 10.15 0.22
N GLY A 18 -1.94 11.03 1.21
CA GLY A 18 -1.60 12.46 1.10
C GLY A 18 -0.10 12.73 0.87
N LYS A 19 0.78 11.77 1.19
CA LYS A 19 2.23 11.87 0.93
C LYS A 19 2.64 11.49 -0.50
N LEU A 20 1.71 10.95 -1.28
CA LEU A 20 1.95 10.60 -2.67
C LEU A 20 1.76 11.84 -3.55
N SER A 21 2.63 12.01 -4.55
CA SER A 21 2.41 13.02 -5.59
C SER A 21 1.17 12.67 -6.40
N ASP A 22 0.55 13.67 -7.04
CA ASP A 22 -0.65 13.42 -7.84
C ASP A 22 -0.35 12.47 -9.01
N LYS A 23 0.82 12.60 -9.64
CA LYS A 23 1.30 11.63 -10.62
C LYS A 23 1.40 10.21 -10.07
N ALA A 24 1.87 10.03 -8.83
CA ALA A 24 1.95 8.71 -8.21
C ALA A 24 0.56 8.14 -7.94
N LYS A 25 -0.39 8.97 -7.48
CA LYS A 25 -1.80 8.56 -7.29
C LYS A 25 -2.42 8.13 -8.62
N ASP A 26 -2.23 8.90 -9.69
CA ASP A 26 -2.74 8.57 -11.03
C ASP A 26 -2.17 7.25 -11.54
N LEU A 27 -0.86 7.03 -11.36
CA LEU A 27 -0.20 5.78 -11.75
C LEU A 27 -0.72 4.59 -10.93
N LEU A 28 -0.86 4.74 -9.62
CA LEU A 28 -1.36 3.68 -8.72
C LEU A 28 -2.85 3.37 -8.99
N ASN A 29 -3.65 4.37 -9.37
CA ASN A 29 -5.02 4.17 -9.78
C ASN A 29 -5.12 3.53 -11.16
N GLY A 30 -4.22 3.84 -12.11
CA GLY A 30 -4.30 3.30 -13.47
C GLY A 30 -3.71 1.91 -13.69
N HIS A 31 -3.02 1.34 -12.69
CA HIS A 31 -2.23 0.12 -12.87
C HIS A 31 -2.42 -0.87 -11.72
N GLU A 32 -2.27 -2.16 -12.03
CA GLU A 32 -2.16 -3.20 -11.01
C GLU A 32 -0.91 -2.99 -10.14
N ILE A 33 -1.13 -2.86 -8.84
CA ILE A 33 -0.09 -2.72 -7.82
C ILE A 33 0.35 -4.11 -7.37
N ARG A 34 1.65 -4.34 -7.32
CA ARG A 34 2.23 -5.58 -6.76
C ARG A 34 3.30 -5.27 -5.72
N ILE A 35 3.41 -6.18 -4.75
CA ILE A 35 4.49 -6.19 -3.76
C ILE A 35 5.30 -7.47 -3.93
N SER A 36 6.61 -7.36 -3.75
CA SER A 36 7.49 -8.52 -3.74
C SER A 36 7.36 -9.31 -2.42
N PRO A 37 7.77 -10.58 -2.39
CA PRO A 37 7.81 -11.36 -1.15
C PRO A 37 8.66 -10.71 -0.04
N ILE A 38 9.73 -9.99 -0.40
CA ILE A 38 10.58 -9.28 0.56
C ILE A 38 9.84 -8.09 1.20
N VAL A 39 9.12 -7.29 0.42
CA VAL A 39 8.28 -6.18 0.95
C VAL A 39 7.22 -6.72 1.89
N ARG A 40 6.62 -7.88 1.58
CA ARG A 40 5.66 -8.56 2.47
C ARG A 40 6.30 -8.93 3.81
N LEU A 41 7.53 -9.46 3.80
CA LEU A 41 8.26 -9.82 5.02
C LEU A 41 8.61 -8.58 5.86
N GLU A 42 9.06 -7.50 5.21
CA GLU A 42 9.39 -6.25 5.91
C GLU A 42 8.15 -5.65 6.58
N LEU A 43 7.00 -5.65 5.91
CA LEU A 43 5.74 -5.22 6.51
C LEU A 43 5.32 -6.09 7.70
N GLN A 44 5.55 -7.40 7.62
CA GLN A 44 5.28 -8.31 8.74
C GLN A 44 6.14 -7.96 9.96
N TYR A 45 7.44 -7.73 9.76
CA TYR A 45 8.32 -7.31 10.86
C TYR A 45 7.92 -5.96 11.44
N LEU A 46 7.54 -4.99 10.61
CA LEU A 46 7.02 -3.71 11.08
C LEU A 46 5.73 -3.85 11.90
N TYR A 47 4.85 -4.78 11.52
CA TYR A 47 3.62 -5.07 12.26
C TYR A 47 3.92 -5.70 13.63
N GLU A 48 4.85 -6.67 13.68
CA GLU A 48 5.27 -7.34 14.91
C GLU A 48 5.84 -6.37 15.94
N ILE A 49 6.63 -5.38 15.50
CA ILE A 49 7.15 -4.32 16.38
C ILE A 49 6.17 -3.15 16.56
N LYS A 50 4.91 -3.30 16.12
CA LYS A 50 3.81 -2.31 16.25
C LYS A 50 4.10 -0.95 15.61
N ARG A 51 4.90 -0.93 14.55
CA ARG A 51 5.18 0.29 13.75
C ARG A 51 4.12 0.52 12.66
N VAL A 52 3.37 -0.52 12.29
CA VAL A 52 2.18 -0.43 11.43
C VAL A 52 1.00 -1.13 12.11
N THR A 53 -0.20 -0.59 11.93
CA THR A 53 -1.42 -1.05 12.60
C THR A 53 -2.18 -2.11 11.78
N LEU A 54 -1.96 -2.18 10.47
CA LEU A 54 -2.59 -3.17 9.61
C LEU A 54 -1.63 -4.32 9.28
N PRO A 55 -2.10 -5.57 9.35
CA PRO A 55 -1.29 -6.72 8.95
C PRO A 55 -1.11 -6.75 7.42
N PRO A 56 0.04 -7.27 6.93
CA PRO A 56 0.35 -7.33 5.49
C PRO A 56 -0.60 -8.21 4.68
N MET A 57 -1.41 -9.06 5.33
CA MET A 57 -2.47 -9.84 4.67
C MET A 57 -3.58 -8.98 4.07
N THR A 58 -3.72 -7.72 4.52
CA THR A 58 -4.69 -6.75 3.97
C THR A 58 -4.31 -6.30 2.55
N LEU A 59 -3.05 -6.49 2.16
CA LEU A 59 -2.48 -6.13 0.86
C LEU A 59 -2.55 -7.28 -0.17
N LEU A 60 -3.69 -7.97 -0.30
CA LEU A 60 -3.86 -9.10 -1.22
C LEU A 60 -3.34 -8.78 -2.65
N PRO A 61 -2.81 -9.78 -3.40
CA PRO A 61 -2.02 -9.59 -4.62
C PRO A 61 -2.79 -8.99 -5.83
N ILE A 62 -4.06 -8.65 -5.64
CA ILE A 62 -4.94 -8.10 -6.67
C ILE A 62 -5.59 -6.87 -6.05
N PHE A 63 -4.87 -5.75 -6.08
CA PHE A 63 -5.45 -4.46 -5.72
C PHE A 63 -6.32 -3.99 -6.88
N PRO A 64 -7.64 -3.84 -6.72
CA PRO A 64 -8.45 -3.22 -7.76
C PRO A 64 -8.02 -1.76 -7.93
N THR A 65 -8.12 -1.31 -9.17
CA THR A 65 -7.81 -0.01 -9.78
C THR A 65 -8.40 1.22 -9.04
N GLN A 66 -9.14 1.04 -7.94
CA GLN A 66 -9.91 2.08 -7.22
C GLN A 66 -9.51 2.24 -5.73
N LEU A 67 -8.32 1.76 -5.32
CA LEU A 67 -7.90 1.72 -3.92
C LEU A 67 -7.73 3.10 -3.27
N VAL A 68 -7.13 4.09 -3.96
CA VAL A 68 -6.88 5.42 -3.36
C VAL A 68 -8.18 6.11 -2.96
N GLU A 69 -9.24 5.92 -3.75
CA GLU A 69 -10.58 6.41 -3.46
C GLU A 69 -11.23 5.65 -2.30
N SER A 70 -11.14 4.31 -2.28
CA SER A 70 -11.69 3.48 -1.20
C SER A 70 -11.01 3.74 0.16
N MET A 71 -9.72 4.04 0.16
CA MET A 71 -8.97 4.35 1.38
C MET A 71 -9.21 5.79 1.87
N ARG A 72 -9.58 6.72 0.99
CA ARG A 72 -10.01 8.07 1.37
C ARG A 72 -11.32 8.07 2.17
N GLN A 73 -12.21 7.09 1.93
CA GLN A 73 -13.53 6.98 2.55
C GLN A 73 -13.55 6.13 3.84
N ARG A 74 -12.41 5.54 4.24
CA ARG A 74 -12.29 4.64 5.41
C ARG A 74 -11.71 5.33 6.66
N LEU A 75 -11.51 6.64 6.61
CA LEU A 75 -11.09 7.52 7.71
C LEU A 75 -12.13 8.63 7.88
#